data_AF-A0A421B8X7-F1
#
_entry.id   AF-A0A421B8X7-F1
#
_cell.length_a   1.000
_cell.length_b   1.000
_cell.length_c   1.000
_cell.angle_alpha   90.00
_cell.angle_beta   90.00
_cell.angle_gamma   90.00
#
_symmetry.space_group_name_H-M   'P 1'
#
loop_
_entity.id
_entity.type
_entity.pdbx_description
1 polymer ?
#
loop_
_entity_poly.entity_id
_entity_poly.type
_entity_poly.pdbx_seq_one_letter_code
_entity_poly.pdbx_strand_id
1 'polypeptide(L)'
;MTARTRALAVVAVAATTMTLAAVPAAAANPITFAPRVDYSTGNHPEAVIDADLNGDGKTDVITADRYEWQLTVLLGTGAGALGPRTTVYPGDEPTALASADFNGDGKADVAVTTAGSVSLLLGNGDGTFKPRVAFPVSGGAEGIAAGDLNGDKKADVVISRPEGITVLLGNGDGTLGAGTDLLAGGYSRGVVLADLNSDTKTDIAIGGFFTGTVTVFIGNGDGTFGLPLPFPASVNPIDIAAGDFNRDGKLDLATADYGAGTVSVLLGNGNGTFGLPTPKAIGPNPFGVAVADLDLDGDPDLAVSLSGADSVTVLNNGNGTFEQAASLGTGTTPTEVHAADLDADNRADLITTNRYADGISVLLNRTTKPVPPASDLAVSLQASPRFGVMVPALQYAITVKNVGPQALTSGTVTATLPSPLNPVAGPGCTVSGRTVTCEVGALAVGGSTVKTFSAPLALFTIGTFKVTAKRTASVPADPNPTNDVAAPASCTTLGFILAICGPTPGGV
;
A
#
# COMPACT_ATOMS: atom_id res chain seq x y z
N MET A 1 69.54 40.26 19.13
CA MET A 1 68.55 39.36 18.53
C MET A 1 68.00 38.48 19.64
N THR A 2 66.84 38.83 20.17
CA THR A 2 66.15 38.05 21.22
C THR A 2 64.66 38.17 20.95
N ALA A 3 64.08 37.04 20.54
CA ALA A 3 62.71 36.91 20.08
C ALA A 3 61.72 37.16 21.22
N ARG A 4 60.72 38.00 20.97
CA ARG A 4 59.55 38.16 21.84
C ARG A 4 58.47 37.17 21.40
N THR A 5 58.25 36.15 22.21
CA THR A 5 57.17 35.17 22.05
C THR A 5 55.82 35.85 22.29
N ARG A 6 54.94 35.86 21.29
CA ARG A 6 53.53 36.24 21.44
C ARG A 6 52.74 34.99 21.81
N ALA A 7 52.15 34.97 23.01
CA ALA A 7 51.14 33.97 23.36
C ALA A 7 49.83 34.34 22.65
N LEU A 8 49.35 33.48 21.75
CA LEU A 8 47.98 33.53 21.23
C LEU A 8 47.07 32.81 22.23
N ALA A 9 46.13 33.54 22.83
CA ALA A 9 45.01 32.93 23.53
C ALA A 9 44.02 32.38 22.49
N VAL A 10 43.87 31.06 22.43
CA VAL A 10 42.83 30.40 21.65
C VAL A 10 41.57 30.35 22.51
N VAL A 11 40.56 31.13 22.14
CA VAL A 11 39.21 31.03 22.70
C VAL A 11 38.53 29.85 22.02
N ALA A 12 38.38 28.73 22.75
CA ALA A 12 37.60 27.60 22.29
C ALA A 12 36.11 27.96 22.38
N VAL A 13 35.47 28.21 21.23
CA VAL A 13 34.01 28.29 21.12
C VAL A 13 33.51 26.85 21.03
N ALA A 14 33.00 26.33 22.15
CA ALA A 14 32.27 25.07 22.14
C ALA A 14 30.93 25.29 21.44
N ALA A 15 30.83 24.84 20.19
CA ALA A 15 29.54 24.73 19.51
C ALA A 15 28.77 23.57 20.13
N THR A 16 27.82 23.88 21.02
CA THR A 16 26.80 22.93 21.45
C THR A 16 25.89 22.66 20.27
N THR A 17 26.14 21.57 19.55
CA THR A 17 25.16 21.01 18.62
C THR A 17 24.00 20.50 19.45
N MET A 18 22.91 21.26 19.46
CA MET A 18 21.62 20.83 19.95
C MET A 18 21.07 19.85 18.92
N THR A 19 21.32 18.55 19.09
CA THR A 19 20.56 17.53 18.37
C THR A 19 19.12 17.63 18.86
N LEU A 20 18.20 18.09 18.01
CA LEU A 20 16.79 17.81 18.25
C LEU A 20 16.67 16.29 18.33
N ALA A 21 16.28 15.76 19.50
CA ALA A 21 15.76 14.41 19.55
C ALA A 21 14.60 14.37 18.56
N ALA A 22 14.68 13.50 17.56
CA ALA A 22 13.54 13.20 16.71
C ALA A 22 12.39 12.82 17.65
N VAL A 23 11.29 13.56 17.58
CA VAL A 23 10.05 13.14 18.22
C VAL A 23 9.78 11.74 17.66
N PRO A 24 9.61 10.70 18.50
CA PRO A 24 9.22 9.40 17.98
C PRO A 24 7.96 9.63 17.16
N ALA A 25 7.98 9.23 15.88
CA ALA A 25 6.83 9.35 15.02
C ALA A 25 5.73 8.51 15.67
N ALA A 26 4.83 9.16 16.42
CA ALA A 26 3.50 8.62 16.60
C ALA A 26 2.95 8.40 15.19
N ALA A 27 2.31 7.26 14.94
CA ALA A 27 1.66 6.92 13.66
C ALA A 27 1.14 8.21 13.03
N ALA A 28 1.66 8.58 11.85
CA ALA A 28 1.38 9.89 11.29
C ALA A 28 -0.13 10.10 11.18
N ASN A 29 -0.86 8.98 11.06
CA ASN A 29 -2.29 8.88 10.97
C ASN A 29 -2.80 7.87 12.02
N PRO A 30 -3.83 8.19 12.82
CA PRO A 30 -4.40 7.21 13.75
C PRO A 30 -4.99 6.01 13.00
N ILE A 31 -4.44 4.82 13.25
CA ILE A 31 -4.93 3.57 12.66
C ILE A 31 -6.34 3.27 13.19
N THR A 32 -7.29 3.06 12.28
CA THR A 32 -8.68 2.74 12.63
C THR A 32 -9.22 1.63 11.76
N PHE A 33 -10.02 0.75 12.35
CA PHE A 33 -10.68 -0.35 11.65
C PHE A 33 -12.20 -0.28 11.86
N ALA A 34 -12.95 -0.78 10.89
CA ALA A 34 -14.36 -1.08 11.04
C ALA A 34 -14.56 -2.18 12.11
N PRO A 35 -15.78 -2.30 12.68
CA PRO A 35 -16.10 -3.45 13.52
C PRO A 35 -15.80 -4.76 12.79
N ARG A 36 -15.17 -5.71 13.50
CA ARG A 36 -14.83 -7.02 12.95
C ARG A 36 -16.06 -7.74 12.38
N VAL A 37 -15.84 -8.51 11.32
CA VAL A 37 -16.83 -9.42 10.76
C VAL A 37 -16.23 -10.82 10.72
N ASP A 38 -16.94 -11.80 11.28
CA ASP A 38 -16.48 -13.19 11.32
C ASP A 38 -17.17 -14.02 10.23
N TYR A 39 -16.39 -14.86 9.56
CA TYR A 39 -16.89 -15.80 8.54
C TYR A 39 -16.55 -17.22 8.97
N SER A 40 -17.54 -18.11 8.98
CA SER A 40 -17.33 -19.52 9.27
C SER A 40 -16.56 -20.21 8.15
N THR A 41 -15.51 -20.94 8.50
CA THR A 41 -14.78 -21.84 7.60
C THR A 41 -14.96 -23.27 8.08
N GLY A 42 -14.02 -24.17 7.82
CA GLY A 42 -14.00 -25.49 8.43
C GLY A 42 -13.33 -25.51 9.81
N ASN A 43 -13.22 -26.71 10.38
CA ASN A 43 -12.65 -26.91 11.71
C ASN A 43 -11.14 -26.66 11.73
N HIS A 44 -10.67 -25.88 12.70
CA HIS A 44 -9.24 -25.52 12.86
C HIS A 44 -8.63 -24.94 11.57
N PRO A 45 -9.08 -23.75 11.12
CA PRO A 45 -8.36 -23.06 10.07
C PRO A 45 -6.97 -22.70 10.59
N GLU A 46 -5.93 -23.22 9.94
CA GLU A 46 -4.52 -23.00 10.34
C GLU A 46 -3.84 -21.93 9.52
N ALA A 47 -4.25 -21.82 8.24
CA ALA A 47 -3.72 -20.86 7.30
C ALA A 47 -4.81 -20.19 6.46
N VAL A 48 -4.52 -18.98 5.97
CA VAL A 48 -5.34 -18.17 5.08
C VAL A 48 -4.47 -17.47 4.06
N ILE A 49 -4.89 -17.45 2.80
CA ILE A 49 -4.32 -16.57 1.78
C ILE A 49 -5.43 -15.82 1.05
N ASP A 50 -5.04 -14.71 0.44
CA ASP A 50 -5.86 -13.89 -0.44
C ASP A 50 -5.39 -14.02 -1.90
N ALA A 51 -6.33 -14.13 -2.83
CA ALA A 51 -6.07 -14.22 -4.28
C ALA A 51 -7.34 -13.95 -5.08
N ASP A 52 -7.22 -13.52 -6.34
CA ASP A 52 -8.35 -13.48 -7.28
C ASP A 52 -8.56 -14.87 -7.90
N LEU A 53 -9.33 -15.73 -7.22
CA LEU A 53 -9.55 -17.14 -7.60
C LEU A 53 -10.53 -17.30 -8.76
N ASN A 54 -11.33 -16.26 -9.02
CA ASN A 54 -12.37 -16.27 -10.04
C ASN A 54 -12.12 -15.29 -11.21
N GLY A 55 -11.03 -14.53 -11.16
CA GLY A 55 -10.58 -13.64 -12.23
C GLY A 55 -11.44 -12.39 -12.41
N ASP A 56 -12.20 -11.96 -11.39
CA ASP A 56 -13.06 -10.78 -11.46
C ASP A 56 -12.40 -9.49 -10.94
N GLY A 57 -11.12 -9.57 -10.57
CA GLY A 57 -10.31 -8.46 -10.08
C GLY A 57 -10.58 -8.11 -8.61
N LYS A 58 -11.23 -8.98 -7.85
CA LYS A 58 -11.49 -8.79 -6.43
C LYS A 58 -10.74 -9.83 -5.61
N THR A 59 -10.41 -9.44 -4.39
CA THR A 59 -9.72 -10.29 -3.43
C THR A 59 -10.67 -11.36 -2.90
N ASP A 60 -10.43 -12.62 -3.25
CA ASP A 60 -11.06 -13.80 -2.65
C ASP A 60 -10.18 -14.32 -1.50
N VAL A 61 -10.76 -15.18 -0.65
CA VAL A 61 -10.06 -15.77 0.49
C VAL A 61 -10.15 -17.30 0.44
N ILE A 62 -9.05 -17.98 0.74
CA ILE A 62 -9.03 -19.43 0.92
C ILE A 62 -8.31 -19.83 2.22
N THR A 63 -8.87 -20.76 2.97
CA THR A 63 -8.31 -21.27 4.24
C THR A 63 -8.00 -22.75 4.20
N ALA A 64 -7.00 -23.17 4.98
CA ALA A 64 -6.66 -24.57 5.24
C ALA A 64 -7.32 -25.04 6.53
N ASP A 65 -8.38 -25.84 6.43
CA ASP A 65 -9.16 -26.34 7.55
C ASP A 65 -8.62 -27.70 8.00
N ARG A 66 -7.65 -27.66 8.91
CA ARG A 66 -6.75 -28.77 9.23
C ARG A 66 -7.46 -30.02 9.73
N TYR A 67 -8.49 -29.92 10.55
CA TYR A 67 -9.15 -31.11 11.14
C TYR A 67 -10.43 -31.53 10.43
N GLU A 68 -10.82 -30.83 9.37
CA GLU A 68 -11.82 -31.29 8.41
C GLU A 68 -11.18 -31.81 7.10
N TRP A 69 -9.85 -31.73 6.99
CA TRP A 69 -9.08 -32.15 5.81
C TRP A 69 -9.59 -31.51 4.52
N GLN A 70 -9.95 -30.24 4.58
CA GLN A 70 -10.48 -29.49 3.44
C GLN A 70 -9.92 -28.07 3.39
N LEU A 71 -10.11 -27.43 2.24
CA LEU A 71 -9.97 -25.99 2.09
C LEU A 71 -11.35 -25.36 2.05
N THR A 72 -11.48 -24.16 2.60
CA THR A 72 -12.67 -23.32 2.41
C THR A 72 -12.34 -22.16 1.48
N VAL A 73 -13.13 -21.97 0.43
CA VAL A 73 -13.07 -20.84 -0.52
C VAL A 73 -14.23 -19.88 -0.25
N LEU A 74 -13.92 -18.59 -0.16
CA LEU A 74 -14.84 -17.49 0.08
C LEU A 74 -14.59 -16.40 -0.98
N LEU A 75 -15.47 -16.30 -1.98
CA LEU A 75 -15.29 -15.31 -3.05
C LEU A 75 -15.63 -13.89 -2.59
N GLY A 76 -14.77 -12.93 -2.90
CA GLY A 76 -14.90 -11.53 -2.56
C GLY A 76 -15.99 -10.81 -3.32
N THR A 77 -16.72 -9.94 -2.63
CA THR A 77 -17.69 -9.04 -3.28
C THR A 77 -17.05 -7.76 -3.81
N GLY A 78 -15.82 -7.44 -3.37
CA GLY A 78 -15.11 -6.19 -3.67
C GLY A 78 -15.62 -5.00 -2.86
N ALA A 79 -16.45 -5.24 -1.85
CA ALA A 79 -16.91 -4.25 -0.88
C ALA A 79 -16.59 -4.69 0.56
N GLY A 80 -15.57 -5.54 0.73
CA GLY A 80 -15.13 -6.06 2.03
C GLY A 80 -15.98 -7.21 2.58
N ALA A 81 -17.07 -7.56 1.89
CA ALA A 81 -17.87 -8.74 2.22
C ALA A 81 -17.38 -9.98 1.43
N LEU A 82 -17.39 -11.13 2.09
CA LEU A 82 -17.10 -12.43 1.48
C LEU A 82 -18.38 -13.23 1.23
N GLY A 83 -18.39 -13.98 0.13
CA GLY A 83 -19.48 -14.81 -0.33
C GLY A 83 -19.67 -16.10 0.47
N PRO A 84 -20.59 -16.98 0.03
CA PRO A 84 -20.83 -18.25 0.69
C PRO A 84 -19.61 -19.18 0.59
N ARG A 85 -19.38 -19.96 1.66
CA ARG A 85 -18.29 -20.94 1.70
C ARG A 85 -18.49 -22.06 0.68
N THR A 86 -17.43 -22.37 -0.06
CA THR A 86 -17.31 -23.58 -0.90
C THR A 86 -16.13 -24.39 -0.39
N THR A 87 -16.17 -25.72 -0.48
CA THR A 87 -15.09 -26.57 0.04
C THR A 87 -14.37 -27.35 -1.05
N VAL A 88 -13.08 -27.56 -0.85
CA VAL A 88 -12.20 -28.27 -1.79
C VAL A 88 -11.39 -29.29 -1.00
N TYR A 89 -11.29 -30.52 -1.49
CA TYR A 89 -10.48 -31.56 -0.83
C TYR A 89 -9.04 -31.51 -1.34
N PRO A 90 -8.05 -31.06 -0.54
CA PRO A 90 -6.66 -30.99 -0.93
C PRO A 90 -5.97 -32.35 -0.88
N GLY A 91 -6.67 -33.40 -0.43
CA GLY A 91 -6.20 -34.78 -0.50
C GLY A 91 -5.75 -35.44 0.78
N ASP A 92 -5.34 -34.64 1.75
CA ASP A 92 -4.96 -35.04 3.10
C ASP A 92 -5.01 -33.79 4.01
N GLU A 93 -4.62 -33.90 5.28
CA GLU A 93 -4.54 -32.82 6.26
C GLU A 93 -3.76 -31.60 5.73
N PRO A 94 -4.42 -30.44 5.47
CA PRO A 94 -3.75 -29.24 4.98
C PRO A 94 -3.17 -28.42 6.13
N THR A 95 -1.98 -27.86 5.94
CA THR A 95 -1.28 -27.06 6.98
C THR A 95 -1.03 -25.61 6.56
N ALA A 96 -0.64 -25.36 5.31
CA ALA A 96 -0.35 -24.03 4.78
C ALA A 96 -0.69 -23.93 3.28
N LEU A 97 -0.81 -22.70 2.77
CA LEU A 97 -1.28 -22.38 1.43
C LEU A 97 -0.36 -21.36 0.75
N ALA A 98 -0.17 -21.48 -0.56
CA ALA A 98 0.40 -20.44 -1.41
C ALA A 98 -0.36 -20.38 -2.74
N SER A 99 -0.47 -19.19 -3.32
CA SER A 99 -1.11 -18.98 -4.63
C SER A 99 -0.08 -18.50 -5.65
N ALA A 100 -0.17 -19.03 -6.87
CA ALA A 100 0.60 -18.59 -8.03
C ALA A 100 -0.08 -19.10 -9.32
N ASP A 101 0.39 -18.67 -10.49
CA ASP A 101 0.05 -19.31 -11.77
C ASP A 101 1.09 -20.40 -12.07
N PHE A 102 0.78 -21.66 -11.72
CA PHE A 102 1.71 -22.78 -11.86
C PHE A 102 1.73 -23.38 -13.27
N ASN A 103 0.76 -23.01 -14.12
CA ASN A 103 0.57 -23.58 -15.45
C ASN A 103 0.65 -22.56 -16.61
N GLY A 104 0.78 -21.27 -16.28
CA GLY A 104 0.92 -20.18 -17.25
C GLY A 104 -0.38 -19.77 -17.95
N ASP A 105 -1.56 -20.12 -17.42
CA ASP A 105 -2.86 -19.78 -18.03
C ASP A 105 -3.47 -18.47 -17.52
N GLY A 106 -2.76 -17.77 -16.63
CA GLY A 106 -3.16 -16.47 -16.07
C GLY A 106 -4.23 -16.56 -14.99
N LYS A 107 -4.52 -17.75 -14.46
CA LYS A 107 -5.46 -17.96 -13.35
C LYS A 107 -4.72 -18.27 -12.06
N ALA A 108 -5.31 -17.90 -10.93
CA ALA A 108 -4.77 -18.29 -9.64
C ALA A 108 -4.93 -19.81 -9.43
N ASP A 109 -3.80 -20.48 -9.23
CA ASP A 109 -3.71 -21.86 -8.77
C ASP A 109 -3.29 -21.85 -7.29
N VAL A 110 -3.53 -22.95 -6.56
CA VAL A 110 -3.19 -23.07 -5.14
C VAL A 110 -2.27 -24.27 -4.89
N ALA A 111 -1.15 -24.03 -4.23
CA ALA A 111 -0.30 -25.06 -3.65
C ALA A 111 -0.60 -25.20 -2.16
N VAL A 112 -0.66 -26.44 -1.68
CA VAL A 112 -1.07 -26.80 -0.32
C VAL A 112 -0.05 -27.76 0.26
N THR A 113 0.49 -27.45 1.43
CA THR A 113 1.22 -28.47 2.20
C THR A 113 0.23 -29.41 2.86
N THR A 114 0.45 -30.70 2.64
CA THR A 114 -0.34 -31.79 3.20
C THR A 114 0.59 -32.80 3.86
N ALA A 115 0.05 -33.77 4.61
CA ALA A 115 0.85 -34.82 5.25
C ALA A 115 1.75 -35.57 4.24
N GLY A 116 3.04 -35.20 4.19
CA GLY A 116 4.07 -35.80 3.34
C GLY A 116 4.02 -35.41 1.85
N SER A 117 3.24 -34.40 1.45
CA SER A 117 3.20 -33.95 0.05
C SER A 117 2.86 -32.48 -0.10
N VAL A 118 3.26 -31.88 -1.23
CA VAL A 118 2.66 -30.65 -1.75
C VAL A 118 1.57 -31.04 -2.73
N SER A 119 0.34 -30.62 -2.47
CA SER A 119 -0.78 -30.78 -3.40
C SER A 119 -1.00 -29.49 -4.18
N LEU A 120 -1.08 -29.61 -5.50
CA LEU A 120 -1.28 -28.50 -6.42
C LEU A 120 -2.69 -28.60 -7.02
N LEU A 121 -3.47 -27.53 -6.87
CA LEU A 121 -4.84 -27.40 -7.34
C LEU A 121 -4.89 -26.29 -8.38
N LEU A 122 -5.04 -26.67 -9.65
CA LEU A 122 -5.09 -25.70 -10.75
C LEU A 122 -6.47 -25.03 -10.82
N GLY A 123 -6.51 -23.70 -10.87
CA GLY A 123 -7.72 -22.90 -10.93
C GLY A 123 -8.45 -23.05 -12.27
N ASN A 124 -9.79 -23.08 -12.20
CA ASN A 124 -10.62 -22.97 -13.40
C ASN A 124 -10.92 -21.50 -13.75
N GLY A 125 -10.63 -20.55 -12.84
CA GLY A 125 -10.93 -19.13 -13.00
C GLY A 125 -12.38 -18.80 -12.73
N ASP A 126 -13.04 -19.56 -11.87
CA ASP A 126 -14.42 -19.37 -11.41
C ASP A 126 -14.57 -19.65 -9.91
N GLY A 127 -13.45 -19.67 -9.17
CA GLY A 127 -13.40 -20.08 -7.76
C GLY A 127 -13.36 -21.60 -7.53
N THR A 128 -13.36 -22.42 -8.59
CA THR A 128 -13.20 -23.89 -8.51
C THR A 128 -11.84 -24.35 -9.03
N PHE A 129 -11.47 -25.60 -8.70
CA PHE A 129 -10.17 -26.18 -9.07
C PHE A 129 -10.31 -27.50 -9.83
N LYS A 130 -9.31 -27.80 -10.65
CA LYS A 130 -9.09 -29.13 -11.24
C LYS A 130 -8.72 -30.14 -10.14
N PRO A 131 -8.81 -31.46 -10.41
CA PRO A 131 -8.34 -32.47 -9.46
C PRO A 131 -6.88 -32.23 -9.06
N ARG A 132 -6.58 -32.39 -7.76
CA ARG A 132 -5.23 -32.16 -7.24
C ARG A 132 -4.19 -33.04 -7.94
N VAL A 133 -2.97 -32.53 -8.01
CA VAL A 133 -1.76 -33.32 -8.28
C VAL A 133 -0.86 -33.26 -7.05
N ALA A 134 -0.42 -34.42 -6.54
CA ALA A 134 0.40 -34.50 -5.33
C ALA A 134 1.87 -34.77 -5.67
N PHE A 135 2.75 -34.01 -5.05
CA PHE A 135 4.22 -34.10 -5.17
C PHE A 135 4.79 -34.53 -3.82
N PRO A 136 5.26 -35.79 -3.70
CA PRO A 136 5.81 -36.28 -2.42
C PRO A 136 7.04 -35.51 -1.98
N VAL A 137 7.13 -35.23 -0.69
CA VAL A 137 8.27 -34.55 -0.04
C VAL A 137 8.72 -35.33 1.20
N SER A 138 9.95 -35.06 1.65
CA SER A 138 10.49 -35.68 2.87
C SER A 138 9.98 -34.96 4.13
N GLY A 139 9.32 -35.68 5.03
CA GLY A 139 8.90 -35.14 6.33
C GLY A 139 7.59 -34.33 6.30
N GLY A 140 7.16 -33.86 7.48
CA GLY A 140 5.96 -33.02 7.65
C GLY A 140 6.22 -31.60 7.16
N ALA A 141 5.34 -31.07 6.32
CA ALA A 141 5.43 -29.72 5.79
C ALA A 141 4.50 -28.78 6.58
N GLU A 142 5.04 -27.68 7.10
CA GLU A 142 4.31 -26.78 8.03
C GLU A 142 4.04 -25.40 7.42
N GLY A 143 4.88 -24.94 6.50
CA GLY A 143 4.82 -23.66 5.82
C GLY A 143 5.14 -23.80 4.35
N ILE A 144 4.71 -22.84 3.54
CA ILE A 144 4.88 -22.84 2.09
C ILE A 144 5.00 -21.43 1.56
N ALA A 145 5.81 -21.25 0.52
CA ALA A 145 5.84 -20.07 -0.32
C ALA A 145 5.97 -20.48 -1.79
N ALA A 146 5.44 -19.65 -2.69
CA ALA A 146 5.55 -19.82 -4.13
C ALA A 146 6.19 -18.58 -4.77
N GLY A 147 7.06 -18.79 -5.76
CA GLY A 147 7.78 -17.72 -6.45
C GLY A 147 8.81 -18.25 -7.44
N ASP A 148 9.37 -17.39 -8.28
CA ASP A 148 10.42 -17.76 -9.24
C ASP A 148 11.79 -17.74 -8.55
N LEU A 149 12.42 -18.92 -8.37
CA LEU A 149 13.71 -19.10 -7.70
C LEU A 149 14.88 -19.24 -8.66
N ASN A 150 14.60 -19.42 -9.97
CA ASN A 150 15.62 -19.73 -10.98
C ASN A 150 15.61 -18.76 -12.19
N GLY A 151 14.77 -17.73 -12.16
CA GLY A 151 14.66 -16.69 -13.18
C GLY A 151 13.96 -17.14 -14.47
N ASP A 152 13.28 -18.29 -14.47
CA ASP A 152 12.60 -18.82 -15.66
C ASP A 152 11.14 -18.37 -15.80
N LYS A 153 10.65 -17.55 -14.85
CA LYS A 153 9.30 -16.97 -14.76
C LYS A 153 8.20 -17.99 -14.53
N LYS A 154 8.52 -19.17 -14.02
CA LYS A 154 7.55 -20.15 -13.57
C LYS A 154 7.50 -20.14 -12.05
N ALA A 155 6.33 -20.45 -11.52
CA ALA A 155 6.18 -20.54 -10.07
C ALA A 155 6.84 -21.82 -9.55
N ASP A 156 7.86 -21.65 -8.72
CA ASP A 156 8.45 -22.70 -7.90
C ASP A 156 7.80 -22.74 -6.51
N VAL A 157 8.10 -23.77 -5.73
CA VAL A 157 7.59 -23.94 -4.36
C VAL A 157 8.74 -24.17 -3.39
N VAL A 158 8.69 -23.48 -2.25
CA VAL A 158 9.51 -23.77 -1.08
C VAL A 158 8.59 -24.18 0.06
N ILE A 159 8.87 -25.29 0.70
CA ILE A 159 8.18 -25.71 1.92
C ILE A 159 9.13 -25.73 3.11
N SER A 160 8.59 -25.40 4.28
CA SER A 160 9.29 -25.62 5.54
C SER A 160 9.01 -27.02 6.10
N ARG A 161 10.01 -27.61 6.73
CA ARG A 161 9.94 -28.93 7.36
C ARG A 161 10.85 -28.96 8.60
N PRO A 162 10.70 -29.91 9.55
CA PRO A 162 11.38 -29.87 10.84
C PRO A 162 12.89 -29.62 10.84
N GLU A 163 13.61 -30.03 9.79
CA GLU A 163 15.08 -29.87 9.69
C GLU A 163 15.53 -28.74 8.73
N GLY A 164 14.60 -28.05 8.08
CA GLY A 164 14.89 -26.96 7.16
C GLY A 164 13.81 -26.75 6.11
N ILE A 165 14.20 -26.77 4.84
CA ILE A 165 13.29 -26.55 3.71
C ILE A 165 13.46 -27.62 2.64
N THR A 166 12.45 -27.71 1.77
CA THR A 166 12.52 -28.43 0.49
C THR A 166 12.13 -27.46 -0.63
N VAL A 167 12.97 -27.36 -1.65
CA VAL A 167 12.73 -26.56 -2.86
C VAL A 167 12.25 -27.46 -3.99
N LEU A 168 11.14 -27.13 -4.63
CA LEU A 168 10.60 -27.81 -5.80
C LEU A 168 10.46 -26.80 -6.95
N LEU A 169 11.27 -26.95 -8.00
CA LEU A 169 11.19 -26.07 -9.17
C LEU A 169 9.97 -26.41 -10.04
N GLY A 170 9.23 -25.40 -10.48
CA GLY A 170 8.05 -25.52 -11.33
C GLY A 170 8.41 -25.75 -12.79
N ASN A 171 7.72 -26.67 -13.44
CA ASN A 171 7.88 -26.91 -14.88
C ASN A 171 7.05 -25.94 -15.73
N GLY A 172 6.10 -25.22 -15.12
CA GLY A 172 5.22 -24.23 -15.77
C GLY A 172 4.06 -24.84 -16.54
N ASP A 173 3.79 -26.13 -16.33
CA ASP A 173 2.68 -26.88 -16.93
C ASP A 173 1.74 -27.46 -15.84
N GLY A 174 1.79 -26.90 -14.63
CA GLY A 174 1.09 -27.41 -13.46
C GLY A 174 1.79 -28.59 -12.79
N THR A 175 3.07 -28.85 -13.09
CA THR A 175 3.89 -29.85 -12.41
C THR A 175 5.12 -29.26 -11.72
N LEU A 176 5.53 -29.91 -10.63
CA LEU A 176 6.77 -29.60 -9.90
C LEU A 176 7.84 -30.66 -10.17
N GLY A 177 9.09 -30.23 -10.18
CA GLY A 177 10.29 -31.06 -10.26
C GLY A 177 10.57 -31.80 -8.95
N ALA A 178 11.69 -32.52 -8.93
CA ALA A 178 12.13 -33.24 -7.73
C ALA A 178 12.51 -32.25 -6.62
N GLY A 179 12.09 -32.56 -5.39
CA GLY A 179 12.43 -31.78 -4.21
C GLY A 179 13.92 -31.84 -3.88
N THR A 180 14.49 -30.68 -3.57
CA THR A 180 15.86 -30.53 -3.06
C THR A 180 15.82 -30.06 -1.61
N ASP A 181 16.35 -30.90 -0.72
CA ASP A 181 16.36 -30.67 0.72
C ASP A 181 17.55 -29.79 1.13
N LEU A 182 17.25 -28.67 1.81
CA LEU A 182 18.26 -27.79 2.40
C LEU A 182 18.08 -27.74 3.93
N LEU A 183 19.16 -27.94 4.67
CA LEU A 183 19.14 -27.92 6.14
C LEU A 183 19.18 -26.48 6.64
N ALA A 184 18.22 -26.11 7.50
CA ALA A 184 18.14 -24.77 8.11
C ALA A 184 18.12 -24.79 9.64
N GLY A 185 18.07 -25.99 10.25
CA GLY A 185 18.10 -26.19 11.69
C GLY A 185 16.74 -26.10 12.39
N GLY A 186 15.65 -25.87 11.67
CA GLY A 186 14.30 -25.84 12.23
C GLY A 186 13.25 -25.60 11.16
N TYR A 187 12.00 -25.40 11.60
CA TYR A 187 10.87 -25.02 10.75
C TYR A 187 10.21 -23.73 11.25
N SER A 188 9.44 -23.12 10.38
CA SER A 188 8.57 -21.96 10.60
C SER A 188 7.36 -22.08 9.67
N ARG A 189 6.26 -21.40 9.96
CA ARG A 189 5.09 -21.34 9.07
C ARG A 189 5.31 -20.38 7.90
N GLY A 190 6.00 -19.27 8.13
CA GLY A 190 6.43 -18.35 7.09
C GLY A 190 7.72 -18.79 6.40
N VAL A 191 7.78 -18.49 5.11
CA VAL A 191 8.98 -18.55 4.29
C VAL A 191 9.03 -17.26 3.46
N VAL A 192 10.10 -16.50 3.60
CA VAL A 192 10.32 -15.28 2.80
C VAL A 192 11.07 -15.66 1.53
N LEU A 193 10.52 -15.26 0.38
CA LEU A 193 11.18 -15.30 -0.92
C LEU A 193 11.41 -13.86 -1.40
N ALA A 194 12.65 -13.39 -1.38
CA ALA A 194 12.97 -12.00 -1.73
C ALA A 194 14.46 -11.82 -2.08
N ASP A 195 14.81 -10.73 -2.75
CA ASP A 195 16.22 -10.33 -2.97
C ASP A 195 16.77 -9.65 -1.71
N LEU A 196 17.48 -10.40 -0.87
CA LEU A 196 17.99 -9.95 0.44
C LEU A 196 19.42 -9.38 0.34
N ASN A 197 20.05 -9.49 -0.82
CA ASN A 197 21.43 -9.04 -1.05
C ASN A 197 21.59 -8.02 -2.20
N SER A 198 20.46 -7.58 -2.79
CA SER A 198 20.40 -6.63 -3.90
C SER A 198 21.09 -7.10 -5.18
N ASP A 199 21.10 -8.41 -5.45
CA ASP A 199 21.69 -9.00 -6.66
C ASP A 199 20.66 -9.41 -7.73
N THR A 200 19.38 -9.09 -7.51
CA THR A 200 18.21 -9.37 -8.36
C THR A 200 17.79 -10.84 -8.45
N LYS A 201 18.32 -11.70 -7.59
CA LYS A 201 17.93 -13.11 -7.50
C LYS A 201 17.12 -13.35 -6.23
N THR A 202 16.23 -14.32 -6.30
CA THR A 202 15.41 -14.69 -5.16
C THR A 202 16.24 -15.46 -4.14
N ASP A 203 16.36 -14.91 -2.93
CA ASP A 203 16.89 -15.56 -1.74
C ASP A 203 15.74 -16.16 -0.91
N ILE A 204 16.08 -17.01 0.05
CA ILE A 204 15.11 -17.60 1.00
C ILE A 204 15.50 -17.21 2.42
N ALA A 205 14.53 -16.79 3.24
CA ALA A 205 14.70 -16.70 4.69
C ALA A 205 13.60 -17.48 5.43
N ILE A 206 14.00 -18.18 6.50
CA ILE A 206 13.11 -19.01 7.30
C ILE A 206 13.44 -18.88 8.80
N GLY A 207 12.41 -18.84 9.65
CA GLY A 207 12.55 -18.92 11.10
C GLY A 207 12.89 -20.34 11.58
N GLY A 208 13.72 -20.46 12.62
CA GLY A 208 14.08 -21.72 13.25
C GLY A 208 13.42 -21.86 14.62
N PHE A 209 12.22 -22.44 14.69
CA PHE A 209 11.42 -22.52 15.92
C PHE A 209 12.16 -23.15 17.11
N PHE A 210 13.04 -24.13 16.91
CA PHE A 210 13.80 -24.72 18.03
C PHE A 210 15.23 -24.20 18.17
N THR A 211 15.74 -23.46 17.19
CA THR A 211 17.11 -22.92 17.21
C THR A 211 17.19 -21.48 17.67
N GLY A 212 16.07 -20.74 17.57
CA GLY A 212 16.05 -19.30 17.86
C GLY A 212 16.85 -18.47 16.86
N THR A 213 16.86 -18.92 15.60
CA THR A 213 17.58 -18.27 14.51
C THR A 213 16.64 -17.94 13.37
N VAL A 214 17.03 -17.00 12.52
CA VAL A 214 16.57 -16.91 11.13
C VAL A 214 17.70 -17.45 10.26
N THR A 215 17.41 -18.37 9.35
CA THR A 215 18.39 -18.92 8.41
C THR A 215 18.11 -18.36 7.01
N VAL A 216 19.15 -17.81 6.38
CA VAL A 216 19.09 -17.23 5.03
C VAL A 216 19.87 -18.10 4.06
N PHE A 217 19.30 -18.30 2.87
CA PHE A 217 19.91 -18.98 1.74
C PHE A 217 20.00 -18.02 0.57
N ILE A 218 21.23 -17.66 0.18
CA ILE A 218 21.46 -16.77 -0.96
C ILE A 218 21.27 -17.55 -2.27
N GLY A 219 20.40 -17.06 -3.14
CA GLY A 219 20.06 -17.67 -4.42
C GLY A 219 21.15 -17.44 -5.46
N ASN A 220 21.54 -18.51 -6.17
CA ASN A 220 22.43 -18.38 -7.32
C ASN A 220 21.70 -17.97 -8.60
N GLY A 221 20.36 -17.98 -8.58
CA GLY A 221 19.49 -17.61 -9.71
C GLY A 221 19.30 -18.74 -10.72
N ASP A 222 19.64 -19.97 -10.36
CA ASP A 222 19.46 -21.19 -11.16
C ASP A 222 18.69 -22.27 -10.38
N GLY A 223 18.01 -21.89 -9.30
CA GLY A 223 17.34 -22.80 -8.37
C GLY A 223 18.28 -23.45 -7.35
N THR A 224 19.58 -23.16 -7.38
CA THR A 224 20.53 -23.56 -6.33
C THR A 224 20.82 -22.42 -5.36
N PHE A 225 21.26 -22.78 -4.16
CA PHE A 225 21.49 -21.85 -3.05
C PHE A 225 22.86 -22.02 -2.43
N GLY A 226 23.40 -20.94 -1.88
CA GLY A 226 24.60 -20.93 -1.07
C GLY A 226 24.44 -21.72 0.25
N LEU A 227 25.51 -21.74 1.05
CA LEU A 227 25.46 -22.34 2.39
C LEU A 227 24.47 -21.59 3.29
N PRO A 228 23.76 -22.27 4.20
CA PRO A 228 22.83 -21.62 5.13
C PRO A 228 23.58 -20.62 6.03
N LEU A 229 23.03 -19.41 6.13
CA LEU A 229 23.53 -18.34 6.97
C LEU A 229 22.59 -18.13 8.16
N PRO A 230 22.92 -18.65 9.37
CA PRO A 230 22.10 -18.45 10.55
C PRO A 230 22.39 -17.10 11.20
N PHE A 231 21.32 -16.35 11.48
CA PHE A 231 21.35 -15.11 12.26
C PHE A 231 20.56 -15.30 13.55
N PRO A 232 21.06 -14.80 14.70
CA PRO A 232 20.30 -14.83 15.95
C PRO A 232 18.95 -14.12 15.80
N ALA A 233 17.88 -14.76 16.27
CA ALA A 233 16.55 -14.17 16.39
C ALA A 233 16.15 -14.17 17.88
N SER A 234 14.94 -14.62 18.20
CA SER A 234 14.44 -14.74 19.57
C SER A 234 14.05 -16.19 19.90
N VAL A 235 13.29 -16.39 20.99
CA VAL A 235 12.87 -17.71 21.44
C VAL A 235 11.66 -18.18 20.63
N ASN A 236 11.84 -19.28 19.91
CA ASN A 236 10.82 -19.92 19.10
C ASN A 236 10.16 -19.00 18.05
N PRO A 237 10.93 -18.45 17.09
CA PRO A 237 10.35 -17.73 15.96
C PRO A 237 9.53 -18.71 15.13
N ILE A 238 8.21 -18.50 15.08
CA ILE A 238 7.28 -19.41 14.41
C ILE A 238 6.88 -18.89 13.02
N ASP A 239 6.96 -17.59 12.80
CA ASP A 239 6.64 -16.95 11.52
C ASP A 239 7.60 -15.80 11.22
N ILE A 240 7.70 -15.42 9.93
CA ILE A 240 8.64 -14.45 9.42
C ILE A 240 8.06 -13.66 8.24
N ALA A 241 8.31 -12.35 8.22
CA ALA A 241 7.98 -11.47 7.10
C ALA A 241 9.17 -10.56 6.74
N ALA A 242 9.16 -10.00 5.54
CA ALA A 242 10.18 -9.07 5.05
C ALA A 242 9.57 -7.72 4.68
N GLY A 243 10.36 -6.66 4.86
CA GLY A 243 9.99 -5.29 4.50
C GLY A 243 11.17 -4.35 4.76
N ASP A 244 11.16 -3.15 4.16
CA ASP A 244 12.13 -2.09 4.49
C ASP A 244 11.59 -1.28 5.68
N PHE A 245 11.89 -1.73 6.90
CA PHE A 245 11.27 -1.22 8.12
C PHE A 245 11.93 0.07 8.63
N ASN A 246 13.06 0.48 8.06
CA ASN A 246 13.79 1.68 8.43
C ASN A 246 13.99 2.69 7.27
N ARG A 247 13.42 2.38 6.09
CA ARG A 247 13.51 3.17 4.85
C ARG A 247 14.92 3.40 4.34
N ASP A 248 15.83 2.45 4.53
CA ASP A 248 17.20 2.54 4.00
C ASP A 248 17.35 1.93 2.60
N GLY A 249 16.25 1.40 2.05
CA GLY A 249 16.17 0.79 0.73
C GLY A 249 16.59 -0.68 0.70
N LYS A 250 16.76 -1.32 1.86
CA LYS A 250 17.14 -2.73 1.99
C LYS A 250 16.05 -3.50 2.71
N LEU A 251 15.90 -4.78 2.38
CA LEU A 251 14.95 -5.63 3.07
C LEU A 251 15.49 -6.04 4.44
N ASP A 252 14.66 -5.79 5.45
CA ASP A 252 14.76 -6.26 6.82
C ASP A 252 13.86 -7.49 7.01
N LEU A 253 14.00 -8.16 8.15
CA LEU A 253 13.17 -9.31 8.53
C LEU A 253 12.51 -9.08 9.90
N ALA A 254 11.23 -9.46 10.02
CA ALA A 254 10.49 -9.46 11.27
C ALA A 254 10.05 -10.88 11.63
N THR A 255 10.22 -11.29 12.89
CA THR A 255 9.81 -12.62 13.38
C THR A 255 8.74 -12.54 14.46
N ALA A 256 7.74 -13.41 14.40
CA ALA A 256 6.80 -13.65 15.50
C ALA A 256 7.38 -14.70 16.46
N ASP A 257 7.73 -14.28 17.67
CA ASP A 257 8.49 -15.11 18.61
C ASP A 257 7.56 -15.74 19.65
N TYR A 258 6.99 -16.89 19.27
CA TYR A 258 5.97 -17.59 20.04
C TYR A 258 6.35 -17.83 21.50
N GLY A 259 7.61 -18.23 21.74
CA GLY A 259 8.10 -18.60 23.07
C GLY A 259 8.49 -17.40 23.94
N ALA A 260 8.85 -16.27 23.31
CA ALA A 260 9.26 -15.05 24.01
C ALA A 260 8.09 -14.09 24.29
N GLY A 261 6.99 -14.17 23.51
CA GLY A 261 5.94 -13.16 23.56
C GLY A 261 6.34 -11.84 22.89
N THR A 262 7.25 -11.92 21.91
CA THR A 262 7.82 -10.76 21.22
C THR A 262 7.60 -10.82 19.71
N VAL A 263 7.70 -9.66 19.06
CA VAL A 263 8.10 -9.58 17.66
C VAL A 263 9.54 -9.05 17.62
N SER A 264 10.40 -9.60 16.77
CA SER A 264 11.79 -9.14 16.65
C SER A 264 12.09 -8.65 15.24
N VAL A 265 12.78 -7.53 15.12
CA VAL A 265 13.22 -6.99 13.83
C VAL A 265 14.74 -7.13 13.67
N LEU A 266 15.15 -7.70 12.55
CA LEU A 266 16.53 -7.86 12.12
C LEU A 266 16.77 -6.95 10.92
N LEU A 267 17.51 -5.86 11.11
CA LEU A 267 17.79 -4.92 10.03
C LEU A 267 18.79 -5.50 9.02
N GLY A 268 18.48 -5.41 7.73
CA GLY A 268 19.28 -5.91 6.63
C GLY A 268 20.43 -4.98 6.29
N ASN A 269 21.61 -5.55 6.07
CA ASN A 269 22.76 -4.78 5.59
C ASN A 269 22.77 -4.61 4.06
N GLY A 270 21.85 -5.26 3.34
CA GLY A 270 21.71 -5.20 1.89
C GLY A 270 22.71 -6.08 1.13
N ASN A 271 23.26 -7.09 1.81
CA ASN A 271 24.24 -8.04 1.26
C ASN A 271 23.95 -9.48 1.75
N GLY A 272 22.69 -9.76 2.14
CA GLY A 272 22.29 -11.04 2.71
C GLY A 272 22.66 -11.24 4.18
N THR A 273 23.25 -10.23 4.85
CA THR A 273 23.54 -10.26 6.29
C THR A 273 22.62 -9.34 7.07
N PHE A 274 22.37 -9.70 8.34
CA PHE A 274 21.44 -8.99 9.22
C PHE A 274 22.10 -8.57 10.53
N GLY A 275 21.64 -7.44 11.08
CA GLY A 275 22.01 -6.95 12.40
C GLY A 275 21.45 -7.82 13.53
N LEU A 276 21.75 -7.43 14.78
CA LEU A 276 21.16 -8.09 15.94
C LEU A 276 19.64 -7.81 16.00
N PRO A 277 18.84 -8.79 16.46
CA PRO A 277 17.40 -8.63 16.57
C PRO A 277 17.06 -7.58 17.64
N THR A 278 16.04 -6.77 17.35
CA THR A 278 15.44 -5.83 18.30
C THR A 278 14.07 -6.37 18.74
N PRO A 279 13.99 -7.09 19.88
CA PRO A 279 12.73 -7.68 20.34
C PRO A 279 11.83 -6.63 20.99
N LYS A 280 10.54 -6.69 20.66
CA LYS A 280 9.46 -5.90 21.25
C LYS A 280 8.43 -6.83 21.87
N ALA A 281 8.18 -6.68 23.17
CA ALA A 281 7.12 -7.41 23.85
C ALA A 281 5.75 -6.93 23.38
N ILE A 282 4.91 -7.86 22.92
CA ILE A 282 3.59 -7.57 22.33
C ILE A 282 2.46 -8.37 22.94
N GLY A 283 2.77 -9.44 23.68
CA GLY A 283 1.77 -10.24 24.36
C GLY A 283 2.02 -11.74 24.24
N PRO A 284 1.11 -12.57 24.75
CA PRO A 284 1.28 -14.02 24.79
C PRO A 284 1.11 -14.66 23.41
N ASN A 285 2.00 -15.61 23.11
CA ASN A 285 1.95 -16.48 21.94
C ASN A 285 1.70 -15.75 20.59
N PRO A 286 2.61 -14.85 20.18
CA PRO A 286 2.67 -14.38 18.81
C PRO A 286 2.75 -15.55 17.85
N PHE A 287 1.99 -15.48 16.76
CA PHE A 287 1.86 -16.60 15.84
C PHE A 287 2.14 -16.20 14.39
N GLY A 288 1.26 -15.42 13.76
CA GLY A 288 1.45 -14.92 12.40
C GLY A 288 1.91 -13.46 12.37
N VAL A 289 2.67 -13.05 11.36
CA VAL A 289 3.07 -11.66 11.11
C VAL A 289 2.83 -11.25 9.65
N ALA A 290 2.09 -10.16 9.45
CA ALA A 290 1.87 -9.52 8.15
C ALA A 290 2.49 -8.12 8.11
N VAL A 291 2.86 -7.69 6.90
CA VAL A 291 3.46 -6.39 6.62
C VAL A 291 2.57 -5.60 5.67
N ALA A 292 2.21 -4.37 6.04
CA ALA A 292 1.49 -3.43 5.16
C ALA A 292 1.57 -2.00 5.70
N ASP A 293 1.40 -0.99 4.85
CA ASP A 293 1.21 0.41 5.28
C ASP A 293 -0.24 0.57 5.77
N LEU A 294 -0.48 0.38 7.08
CA LEU A 294 -1.82 0.39 7.67
C LEU A 294 -2.27 1.78 8.06
N ASP A 295 -1.33 2.71 8.27
CA ASP A 295 -1.62 4.08 8.61
C ASP A 295 -1.61 5.05 7.40
N LEU A 296 -1.08 4.67 6.23
CA LEU A 296 -1.00 5.46 4.99
C LEU A 296 0.07 6.56 5.00
N ASP A 297 1.12 6.38 5.81
CA ASP A 297 2.28 7.25 5.86
C ASP A 297 3.42 6.80 4.92
N GLY A 298 3.33 5.59 4.37
CA GLY A 298 4.30 4.99 3.45
C GLY A 298 5.44 4.23 4.14
N ASP A 299 5.38 4.00 5.46
CA ASP A 299 6.21 3.03 6.19
C ASP A 299 5.50 1.67 6.23
N PRO A 300 6.23 0.54 6.18
CA PRO A 300 5.62 -0.75 6.46
C PRO A 300 5.32 -0.92 7.96
N ASP A 301 4.07 -1.23 8.29
CA ASP A 301 3.61 -1.64 9.61
C ASP A 301 3.60 -3.16 9.77
N LEU A 302 3.57 -3.61 11.03
CA LEU A 302 3.43 -5.01 11.38
C LEU A 302 2.05 -5.27 12.00
N ALA A 303 1.32 -6.25 11.47
CA ALA A 303 0.17 -6.85 12.13
C ALA A 303 0.56 -8.24 12.63
N VAL A 304 0.38 -8.52 13.92
CA VAL A 304 0.81 -9.78 14.55
C VAL A 304 -0.37 -10.44 15.25
N SER A 305 -0.71 -11.67 14.87
CA SER A 305 -1.74 -12.44 15.58
C SER A 305 -1.20 -12.97 16.92
N LEU A 306 -1.98 -12.81 17.98
CA LEU A 306 -1.65 -13.25 19.33
C LEU A 306 -2.63 -14.34 19.75
N SER A 307 -2.22 -15.60 19.60
CA SER A 307 -3.10 -16.75 19.82
C SER A 307 -3.54 -16.88 21.28
N GLY A 308 -2.74 -16.35 22.22
CA GLY A 308 -3.04 -16.35 23.65
C GLY A 308 -3.86 -15.16 24.14
N ALA A 309 -4.14 -14.19 23.27
CA ALA A 309 -4.87 -12.96 23.61
C ALA A 309 -6.15 -12.76 22.78
N ASP A 310 -6.45 -13.64 21.82
CA ASP A 310 -7.58 -13.53 20.90
C ASP A 310 -7.63 -12.16 20.21
N SER A 311 -6.45 -11.73 19.72
CA SER A 311 -6.27 -10.41 19.13
C SER A 311 -5.21 -10.38 18.03
N VAL A 312 -5.29 -9.39 17.14
CA VAL A 312 -4.17 -8.94 16.31
C VAL A 312 -3.63 -7.63 16.91
N THR A 313 -2.33 -7.60 17.20
CA THR A 313 -1.62 -6.38 17.61
C THR A 313 -1.00 -5.72 16.39
N VAL A 314 -1.25 -4.42 16.22
CA VAL A 314 -0.61 -3.62 15.16
C VAL A 314 0.52 -2.83 15.78
N LEU A 315 1.70 -2.93 15.18
CA LEU A 315 2.85 -2.10 15.49
C LEU A 315 3.22 -1.24 14.29
N ASN A 316 3.51 0.01 14.57
CA ASN A 316 3.92 0.99 13.57
C ASN A 316 5.12 1.76 14.12
N ASN A 317 6.13 1.95 13.27
CA ASN A 317 6.95 3.15 13.22
C ASN A 317 7.89 3.13 12.01
N GLY A 318 8.20 4.31 11.49
CA GLY A 318 9.09 4.43 10.33
C GLY A 318 10.59 4.38 10.61
N ASN A 319 11.02 3.67 11.65
CA ASN A 319 12.44 3.61 12.02
C ASN A 319 12.90 2.23 12.53
N GLY A 320 12.09 1.19 12.34
CA GLY A 320 12.42 -0.18 12.67
C GLY A 320 12.38 -0.54 14.16
N THR A 321 11.94 0.34 15.05
CA THR A 321 11.88 0.04 16.51
C THR A 321 10.51 -0.43 17.01
N PHE A 322 9.50 -0.41 16.14
CA PHE A 322 8.07 -0.67 16.31
C PHE A 322 7.43 -0.35 17.67
N GLU A 323 6.47 0.57 17.68
CA GLU A 323 5.60 0.83 18.84
C GLU A 323 4.19 0.29 18.60
N GLN A 324 3.55 -0.20 19.67
CA GLN A 324 2.19 -0.72 19.55
C GLN A 324 1.21 0.43 19.26
N ALA A 325 0.54 0.35 18.12
CA ALA A 325 -0.43 1.35 17.65
C ALA A 325 -1.88 0.93 17.95
N ALA A 326 -2.19 -0.37 17.85
CA ALA A 326 -3.53 -0.90 18.11
C ALA A 326 -3.51 -2.34 18.62
N SER A 327 -4.63 -2.76 19.21
CA SER A 327 -4.94 -4.16 19.51
C SER A 327 -6.39 -4.41 19.11
N LEU A 328 -6.59 -5.36 18.20
CA LEU A 328 -7.84 -5.63 17.50
C LEU A 328 -8.34 -7.00 17.96
N GLY A 329 -9.53 -7.07 18.55
CA GLY A 329 -10.07 -8.35 19.01
C GLY A 329 -10.54 -9.24 17.84
N THR A 330 -10.23 -10.52 17.88
CA THR A 330 -10.56 -11.52 16.85
C THR A 330 -11.50 -12.59 17.40
N GLY A 331 -11.71 -13.68 16.64
CA GLY A 331 -12.15 -14.94 17.20
C GLY A 331 -11.06 -15.64 18.03
N THR A 332 -11.36 -16.84 18.51
CA THR A 332 -10.52 -17.54 19.50
C THR A 332 -9.31 -18.22 18.88
N THR A 333 -8.15 -17.96 19.45
CA THR A 333 -6.82 -18.48 19.08
C THR A 333 -6.50 -18.19 17.62
N PRO A 334 -6.23 -16.91 17.28
CA PRO A 334 -5.82 -16.57 15.95
C PRO A 334 -4.45 -17.15 15.62
N THR A 335 -4.26 -17.74 14.43
CA THR A 335 -2.98 -18.39 14.06
C THR A 335 -2.25 -17.64 12.96
N GLU A 336 -2.93 -17.20 11.90
CA GLU A 336 -2.30 -16.46 10.81
C GLU A 336 -2.95 -15.08 10.67
N VAL A 337 -2.23 -14.12 10.11
CA VAL A 337 -2.78 -12.82 9.73
C VAL A 337 -2.25 -12.47 8.35
N HIS A 338 -3.13 -12.01 7.46
CA HIS A 338 -2.82 -11.53 6.13
C HIS A 338 -3.29 -10.07 6.00
N ALA A 339 -2.55 -9.28 5.23
CA ALA A 339 -2.87 -7.89 4.93
C ALA A 339 -3.17 -7.73 3.43
N ALA A 340 -4.43 -7.41 3.09
CA ALA A 340 -4.91 -7.34 1.71
C ALA A 340 -6.07 -6.35 1.56
N ASP A 341 -6.27 -5.76 0.40
CA ASP A 341 -7.38 -4.84 0.12
C ASP A 341 -8.64 -5.63 -0.29
N LEU A 342 -9.62 -5.78 0.61
CA LEU A 342 -10.83 -6.58 0.38
C LEU A 342 -12.01 -5.75 -0.14
N ASP A 343 -12.00 -4.44 0.07
CA ASP A 343 -13.06 -3.52 -0.39
C ASP A 343 -12.63 -2.58 -1.54
N ALA A 344 -11.47 -2.87 -2.13
CA ALA A 344 -10.91 -2.18 -3.30
C ALA A 344 -10.73 -0.67 -3.07
N ASP A 345 -10.42 -0.28 -1.83
CA ASP A 345 -10.28 1.11 -1.42
C ASP A 345 -8.82 1.61 -1.35
N ASN A 346 -7.87 0.75 -1.76
CA ASN A 346 -6.41 0.88 -1.71
C ASN A 346 -5.85 1.02 -0.29
N ARG A 347 -6.53 0.47 0.72
CA ARG A 347 -6.00 0.29 2.07
C ARG A 347 -5.93 -1.21 2.35
N ALA A 348 -4.83 -1.64 2.97
CA ALA A 348 -4.74 -3.01 3.42
C ALA A 348 -5.67 -3.23 4.61
N ASP A 349 -6.58 -4.19 4.47
CA ASP A 349 -7.41 -4.78 5.52
C ASP A 349 -6.69 -5.96 6.17
N LEU A 350 -7.22 -6.48 7.28
CA LEU A 350 -6.65 -7.64 7.96
C LEU A 350 -7.62 -8.82 7.94
N ILE A 351 -7.10 -9.99 7.55
CA ILE A 351 -7.77 -11.29 7.67
C ILE A 351 -6.98 -12.14 8.64
N THR A 352 -7.64 -12.85 9.55
CA THR A 352 -6.97 -13.79 10.47
C THR A 352 -7.79 -15.05 10.66
N THR A 353 -7.12 -16.21 10.63
CA THR A 353 -7.73 -17.51 10.98
C THR A 353 -7.92 -17.62 12.48
N ASN A 354 -9.04 -18.21 12.92
CA ASN A 354 -9.35 -18.44 14.33
C ASN A 354 -9.53 -19.93 14.61
N ARG A 355 -8.50 -20.56 15.17
CA ARG A 355 -8.41 -22.01 15.31
C ARG A 355 -9.60 -22.64 16.06
N TYR A 356 -10.06 -22.02 17.15
CA TYR A 356 -11.13 -22.58 17.99
C TYR A 356 -12.48 -21.88 17.83
N ALA A 357 -12.57 -20.91 16.91
CA ALA A 357 -13.84 -20.33 16.50
C ALA A 357 -14.31 -20.86 15.12
N ASP A 358 -13.58 -21.80 14.51
CA ASP A 358 -13.89 -22.45 13.24
C ASP A 358 -14.22 -21.44 12.11
N GLY A 359 -13.37 -20.43 11.97
CA GLY A 359 -13.59 -19.35 11.01
C GLY A 359 -12.45 -18.35 10.90
N ILE A 360 -12.68 -17.30 10.13
CA ILE A 360 -11.79 -16.14 10.01
C ILE A 360 -12.45 -14.88 10.58
N SER A 361 -11.63 -13.95 11.06
CA SER A 361 -12.05 -12.58 11.36
C SER A 361 -11.51 -11.66 10.28
N VAL A 362 -12.35 -10.75 9.79
CA VAL A 362 -12.01 -9.70 8.83
C VAL A 362 -12.16 -8.35 9.51
N LEU A 363 -11.13 -7.51 9.40
CA LEU A 363 -11.10 -6.15 9.92
C LEU A 363 -10.77 -5.18 8.78
N LEU A 364 -11.77 -4.43 8.32
CA LEU A 364 -11.59 -3.46 7.24
C LEU A 364 -10.93 -2.18 7.74
N ASN A 365 -9.85 -1.75 7.10
CA ASN A 365 -9.11 -0.56 7.45
C ASN A 365 -9.87 0.71 7.04
N ARG A 366 -10.11 1.58 8.02
CA ARG A 366 -10.81 2.86 7.87
C ARG A 366 -9.90 4.05 8.10
N THR A 367 -8.59 3.81 8.18
CA THR A 367 -7.60 4.86 8.36
C THR A 367 -7.67 5.83 7.20
N THR A 368 -7.62 7.11 7.52
CA THR A 368 -7.62 8.17 6.53
C THR A 368 -6.33 8.95 6.68
N LYS A 369 -5.70 9.25 5.56
CA LYS A 369 -4.60 10.20 5.52
C LYS A 369 -5.17 11.57 5.93
N PRO A 370 -4.70 12.20 7.02
CA PRO A 370 -5.02 13.57 7.33
C PRO A 370 -4.61 14.41 6.13
N VAL A 371 -5.58 14.93 5.40
CA VAL A 371 -5.31 15.98 4.40
C VAL A 371 -4.82 17.18 5.22
N PRO A 372 -3.57 17.65 5.02
CA PRO A 372 -3.12 18.85 5.69
C PRO A 372 -4.15 19.95 5.43
N PRO A 373 -4.65 20.64 6.45
CA PRO A 373 -5.66 21.67 6.21
C PRO A 373 -5.02 22.73 5.31
N ALA A 374 -5.45 22.82 4.06
CA ALA A 374 -4.96 23.77 3.07
C ALA A 374 -6.15 24.56 2.48
N SER A 375 -5.88 25.71 1.88
CA SER A 375 -6.89 26.40 1.07
C SER A 375 -7.20 25.57 -0.18
N ASP A 376 -8.48 25.44 -0.54
CA ASP A 376 -8.95 24.79 -1.78
C ASP A 376 -9.75 25.84 -2.57
N LEU A 377 -9.28 26.21 -3.76
CA LEU A 377 -9.83 27.30 -4.56
C LEU A 377 -10.66 26.79 -5.74
N ALA A 378 -11.98 26.78 -5.55
CA ALA A 378 -12.91 26.55 -6.65
C ALA A 378 -13.00 27.78 -7.58
N VAL A 379 -12.76 27.59 -8.88
CA VAL A 379 -12.81 28.64 -9.90
C VAL A 379 -14.03 28.47 -10.79
N SER A 380 -14.80 29.54 -10.98
CA SER A 380 -15.89 29.58 -11.96
C SER A 380 -15.81 30.84 -12.83
N LEU A 381 -16.31 30.75 -14.06
CA LEU A 381 -16.24 31.83 -15.04
C LEU A 381 -17.63 32.10 -15.62
N GLN A 382 -18.04 33.36 -15.57
CA GLN A 382 -19.25 33.84 -16.21
C GLN A 382 -18.91 34.90 -17.25
N ALA A 383 -19.56 34.83 -18.41
CA ALA A 383 -19.47 35.86 -19.44
C ALA A 383 -20.83 36.52 -19.65
N SER A 384 -20.84 37.83 -19.84
CA SER A 384 -22.03 38.61 -20.14
C SER A 384 -21.72 39.67 -21.19
N PRO A 385 -22.67 39.95 -22.11
CA PRO A 385 -22.52 41.05 -23.04
C PRO A 385 -22.75 42.38 -22.32
N ARG A 386 -21.92 43.38 -22.62
CA ARG A 386 -22.12 44.75 -22.15
C ARG A 386 -22.34 45.68 -23.35
N PHE A 387 -23.62 45.95 -23.62
CA PHE A 387 -24.05 46.93 -24.61
C PHE A 387 -24.42 48.24 -23.90
N GLY A 388 -23.61 49.27 -24.07
CA GLY A 388 -23.89 50.62 -23.57
C GLY A 388 -23.49 51.66 -24.61
N VAL A 389 -23.54 52.95 -24.25
CA VAL A 389 -23.14 54.07 -25.13
C VAL A 389 -21.62 54.05 -25.45
N MET A 390 -20.83 53.24 -24.73
CA MET A 390 -19.40 53.00 -24.98
C MET A 390 -19.16 51.69 -25.72
N VAL A 391 -17.93 51.56 -26.27
CA VAL A 391 -17.38 50.40 -27.00
C VAL A 391 -17.99 49.07 -26.52
N PRO A 392 -18.81 48.38 -27.35
CA PRO A 392 -19.42 47.11 -26.99
C PRO A 392 -18.35 46.09 -26.62
N ALA A 393 -18.56 45.34 -25.54
CA ALA A 393 -17.57 44.39 -25.04
C ALA A 393 -18.24 43.16 -24.44
N LEU A 394 -17.51 42.05 -24.46
CA LEU A 394 -17.80 40.91 -23.60
C LEU A 394 -17.17 41.17 -22.23
N GLN A 395 -17.95 41.04 -21.17
CA GLN A 395 -17.49 41.18 -19.80
C GLN A 395 -17.38 39.79 -19.18
N TYR A 396 -16.28 39.53 -18.50
CA TYR A 396 -16.00 38.26 -17.85
C TYR A 396 -15.80 38.46 -16.36
N ALA A 397 -16.39 37.58 -15.55
CA ALA A 397 -16.24 37.53 -14.11
C ALA A 397 -15.73 36.13 -13.71
N ILE A 398 -14.52 36.08 -13.18
CA ILE A 398 -13.93 34.89 -12.55
C ILE A 398 -14.29 34.96 -11.06
N THR A 399 -15.09 34.02 -10.57
CA THR A 399 -15.35 33.87 -9.14
C THR A 399 -14.39 32.81 -8.59
N VAL A 400 -13.64 33.18 -7.56
CA VAL A 400 -12.74 32.30 -6.82
C VAL A 400 -13.29 32.14 -5.42
N LYS A 401 -13.61 30.91 -5.02
CA LYS A 401 -14.15 30.57 -3.70
C LYS A 401 -13.20 29.65 -2.97
N ASN A 402 -12.89 29.98 -1.72
CA ASN A 402 -12.15 29.07 -0.85
C ASN A 402 -13.11 28.07 -0.21
N VAL A 403 -13.06 26.81 -0.65
CA VAL A 403 -13.87 25.69 -0.12
C VAL A 403 -13.09 24.80 0.85
N GLY A 404 -11.79 25.09 1.05
CA GLY A 404 -10.91 24.32 1.93
C GLY A 404 -10.97 24.74 3.39
N PRO A 405 -10.46 23.92 4.32
CA PRO A 405 -10.55 24.16 5.75
C PRO A 405 -9.58 25.24 6.29
N GLN A 406 -8.72 25.83 5.45
CA GLN A 406 -7.82 26.93 5.82
C GLN A 406 -7.97 28.17 4.94
N ALA A 407 -7.59 29.33 5.48
CA ALA A 407 -7.61 30.59 4.74
C ALA A 407 -6.50 30.63 3.67
N LEU A 408 -6.84 31.16 2.49
CA LEU A 408 -5.87 31.53 1.46
C LEU A 408 -5.10 32.77 1.92
N THR A 409 -3.79 32.78 1.71
CA THR A 409 -2.96 34.00 1.86
C THR A 409 -2.85 34.75 0.55
N SER A 410 -2.55 34.03 -0.54
CA SER A 410 -2.53 34.57 -1.91
C SER A 410 -2.76 33.47 -2.94
N GLY A 411 -3.21 33.84 -4.14
CA GLY A 411 -3.30 32.93 -5.27
C GLY A 411 -3.38 33.66 -6.60
N THR A 412 -3.29 32.91 -7.69
CA THR A 412 -3.27 33.48 -9.03
C THR A 412 -4.19 32.67 -9.93
N VAL A 413 -5.07 33.37 -10.65
CA VAL A 413 -5.94 32.77 -11.68
C VAL A 413 -5.60 33.36 -13.04
N THR A 414 -5.63 32.52 -14.07
CA THR A 414 -5.38 32.93 -15.45
C THR A 414 -6.57 32.60 -16.34
N ALA A 415 -6.88 33.48 -17.29
CA ALA A 415 -7.86 33.23 -18.34
C ALA A 415 -7.22 33.49 -19.70
N THR A 416 -7.45 32.61 -20.67
CA THR A 416 -6.90 32.75 -22.03
C THR A 416 -8.02 32.91 -23.03
N LEU A 417 -7.92 33.94 -23.89
CA LEU A 417 -8.94 34.26 -24.89
C LEU A 417 -8.50 33.82 -26.30
N PRO A 418 -9.42 33.31 -27.13
CA PRO A 418 -9.14 32.99 -28.53
C PRO A 418 -9.06 34.26 -29.40
N SER A 419 -8.36 34.16 -30.53
CA SER A 419 -8.38 35.20 -31.58
C SER A 419 -9.81 35.39 -32.15
N PRO A 420 -10.25 36.60 -32.50
CA PRO A 420 -9.53 37.88 -32.49
C PRO A 420 -9.74 38.70 -31.21
N LEU A 421 -10.20 38.10 -30.10
CA LEU A 421 -10.46 38.82 -28.86
C LEU A 421 -9.15 39.30 -28.22
N ASN A 422 -9.10 40.59 -27.90
CA ASN A 422 -8.01 41.21 -27.17
C ASN A 422 -8.52 41.64 -25.80
N PRO A 423 -8.06 41.02 -24.69
CA PRO A 423 -8.55 41.34 -23.38
C PRO A 423 -8.02 42.68 -22.86
N VAL A 424 -8.84 43.33 -22.04
CA VAL A 424 -8.50 44.51 -21.24
C VAL A 424 -8.64 44.10 -19.77
N ALA A 425 -7.55 44.23 -19.02
CA ALA A 425 -7.52 43.90 -17.59
C ALA A 425 -8.51 44.76 -16.80
N GLY A 426 -9.21 44.13 -15.87
CA GLY A 426 -9.87 44.85 -14.77
C GLY A 426 -8.96 44.99 -13.54
N PRO A 427 -9.51 45.50 -12.43
CA PRO A 427 -8.73 45.75 -11.21
C PRO A 427 -8.05 44.49 -10.67
N GLY A 428 -6.74 44.58 -10.41
CA GLY A 428 -5.94 43.46 -9.88
C GLY A 428 -5.59 42.38 -10.90
N CYS A 429 -5.77 42.66 -12.20
CA CYS A 429 -5.38 41.79 -13.29
C CYS A 429 -4.36 42.48 -14.22
N THR A 430 -3.55 41.67 -14.91
CA THR A 430 -2.62 42.11 -15.97
C THR A 430 -2.89 41.32 -17.25
N VAL A 431 -2.48 41.87 -18.39
CA VAL A 431 -2.62 41.22 -19.70
C VAL A 431 -1.27 41.06 -20.35
N SER A 432 -0.97 39.86 -20.83
CA SER A 432 0.15 39.58 -21.73
C SER A 432 -0.37 38.80 -22.94
N GLY A 433 -0.34 39.43 -24.13
CA GLY A 433 -0.96 38.89 -25.33
C GLY A 433 -2.48 38.72 -25.16
N ARG A 434 -2.97 37.47 -25.16
CA ARG A 434 -4.39 37.14 -24.95
C ARG A 434 -4.67 36.44 -23.62
N THR A 435 -3.68 36.45 -22.71
CA THR A 435 -3.80 35.86 -21.38
C THR A 435 -3.98 36.96 -20.36
N VAL A 436 -5.02 36.82 -19.54
CA VAL A 436 -5.31 37.65 -18.38
C VAL A 436 -4.83 36.90 -17.14
N THR A 437 -4.03 37.55 -16.31
CA THR A 437 -3.56 37.00 -15.03
C THR A 437 -4.07 37.88 -13.90
N CYS A 438 -4.78 37.31 -12.94
CA CYS A 438 -5.37 38.05 -11.82
C CYS A 438 -4.86 37.53 -10.47
N GLU A 439 -4.41 38.45 -9.62
CA GLU A 439 -3.99 38.13 -8.26
C GLU A 439 -5.20 38.05 -7.33
N VAL A 440 -5.24 37.01 -6.50
CA VAL A 440 -6.23 36.73 -5.47
C VAL A 440 -5.54 36.97 -4.13
N GLY A 441 -6.03 37.94 -3.36
CA GLY A 441 -5.52 38.22 -2.02
C GLY A 441 -6.05 37.22 -0.98
N ALA A 442 -5.83 37.52 0.29
CA ALA A 442 -6.27 36.63 1.36
C ALA A 442 -7.80 36.37 1.32
N LEU A 443 -8.18 35.10 1.47
CA LEU A 443 -9.58 34.65 1.49
C LEU A 443 -9.81 33.71 2.67
N ALA A 444 -10.71 34.11 3.59
CA ALA A 444 -11.17 33.23 4.66
C ALA A 444 -11.88 31.98 4.12
N VAL A 445 -11.99 30.95 4.96
CA VAL A 445 -12.75 29.73 4.66
C VAL A 445 -14.20 30.09 4.29
N GLY A 446 -14.68 29.57 3.18
CA GLY A 446 -16.00 29.89 2.61
C GLY A 446 -16.09 31.25 1.91
N GLY A 447 -15.06 32.09 2.00
CA GLY A 447 -14.98 33.39 1.36
C GLY A 447 -14.91 33.30 -0.17
N SER A 448 -15.32 34.36 -0.85
CA SER A 448 -15.26 34.44 -2.32
C SER A 448 -14.83 35.83 -2.77
N THR A 449 -14.12 35.90 -3.89
CA THR A 449 -13.81 37.16 -4.59
C THR A 449 -14.09 37.02 -6.07
N VAL A 450 -14.34 38.15 -6.72
CA VAL A 450 -14.62 38.22 -8.16
C VAL A 450 -13.54 39.06 -8.84
N LYS A 451 -12.92 38.50 -9.86
CA LYS A 451 -11.97 39.19 -10.75
C LYS A 451 -12.64 39.41 -12.09
N THR A 452 -12.55 40.63 -12.60
CA THR A 452 -13.22 40.99 -13.84
C THR A 452 -12.23 41.41 -14.91
N PHE A 453 -12.56 41.13 -16.16
CA PHE A 453 -11.87 41.65 -17.33
C PHE A 453 -12.88 41.80 -18.48
N SER A 454 -12.48 42.45 -19.55
CA SER A 454 -13.35 42.65 -20.71
C SER A 454 -12.64 42.37 -22.01
N ALA A 455 -13.39 42.07 -23.07
CA ALA A 455 -12.88 41.95 -24.43
C ALA A 455 -13.74 42.83 -25.34
N PRO A 456 -13.23 44.01 -25.78
CA PRO A 456 -13.92 44.87 -26.73
C PRO A 456 -14.24 44.13 -28.03
N LEU A 457 -15.44 44.35 -28.56
CA LEU A 457 -15.89 43.78 -29.82
C LEU A 457 -15.62 44.77 -30.96
N ALA A 458 -14.98 44.28 -32.02
CA ALA A 458 -14.76 45.03 -33.24
C ALA A 458 -15.87 44.75 -34.27
N LEU A 459 -15.89 45.54 -35.35
CA LEU A 459 -16.86 45.41 -36.44
C LEU A 459 -16.97 43.98 -36.99
N PHE A 460 -15.83 43.28 -37.08
CA PHE A 460 -15.73 41.95 -37.68
C PHE A 460 -15.54 40.84 -36.64
N THR A 461 -15.82 41.10 -35.36
CA THR A 461 -15.80 40.05 -34.33
C THR A 461 -17.07 39.20 -34.46
N ILE A 462 -17.04 38.21 -35.36
CA ILE A 462 -18.15 37.31 -35.66
C ILE A 462 -17.73 35.87 -35.33
N GLY A 463 -18.57 35.14 -34.60
CA GLY A 463 -18.34 33.73 -34.29
C GLY A 463 -18.63 33.39 -32.84
N THR A 464 -18.33 32.15 -32.46
CA THR A 464 -18.45 31.65 -31.09
C THR A 464 -17.07 31.57 -30.45
N PHE A 465 -16.91 32.25 -29.32
CA PHE A 465 -15.66 32.32 -28.57
C PHE A 465 -15.82 31.59 -27.24
N LYS A 466 -14.96 30.62 -27.00
CA LYS A 466 -14.86 29.88 -25.74
C LYS A 466 -13.68 30.42 -24.93
N VAL A 467 -13.93 30.80 -23.69
CA VAL A 467 -12.90 31.27 -22.75
C VAL A 467 -12.87 30.35 -21.55
N THR A 468 -11.68 29.96 -21.12
CA THR A 468 -11.44 29.15 -19.92
C THR A 468 -10.63 29.96 -18.93
N ALA A 469 -10.92 29.77 -17.64
CA ALA A 469 -10.12 30.29 -16.55
C ALA A 469 -9.62 29.13 -15.68
N LYS A 470 -8.39 29.23 -15.16
CA LYS A 470 -7.85 28.25 -14.22
C LYS A 470 -7.01 28.91 -13.13
N ARG A 471 -6.99 28.31 -11.95
CA ARG A 471 -5.98 28.58 -10.93
C ARG A 471 -4.61 28.11 -11.43
N THR A 472 -3.58 28.94 -11.22
CA THR A 472 -2.19 28.61 -11.60
C THR A 472 -1.23 28.56 -10.42
N ALA A 473 -1.57 29.20 -9.31
CA ALA A 473 -0.80 29.17 -8.06
C ALA A 473 -1.68 29.53 -6.86
N SER A 474 -1.30 29.07 -5.67
CA SER A 474 -1.88 29.47 -4.39
C SER A 474 -0.90 29.26 -3.25
N VAL A 475 -1.10 30.01 -2.15
CA VAL A 475 -0.41 29.85 -0.88
C VAL A 475 -1.45 29.87 0.24
N PRO A 476 -1.63 28.76 0.99
CA PRO A 476 -1.04 27.43 0.79
C PRO A 476 -1.33 26.82 -0.59
N ALA A 477 -0.49 25.86 -1.02
CA ALA A 477 -0.71 25.12 -2.24
C ALA A 477 -2.04 24.37 -2.15
N ASP A 478 -2.89 24.54 -3.16
CA ASP A 478 -4.22 23.97 -3.15
C ASP A 478 -4.16 22.50 -3.62
N PRO A 479 -4.59 21.56 -2.75
CA PRO A 479 -4.38 20.13 -2.94
C PRO A 479 -5.39 19.50 -3.91
N ASN A 480 -6.44 20.21 -4.31
CA ASN A 480 -7.55 19.64 -5.07
C ASN A 480 -7.58 20.21 -6.50
N PRO A 481 -6.96 19.54 -7.49
CA PRO A 481 -6.92 20.07 -8.85
C PRO A 481 -8.27 20.01 -9.59
N THR A 482 -9.27 19.32 -9.04
CA THR A 482 -10.52 18.99 -9.76
C THR A 482 -11.44 20.19 -9.99
N ASN A 483 -11.32 21.25 -9.18
CA ASN A 483 -12.16 22.45 -9.22
C ASN A 483 -11.37 23.73 -9.58
N ASP A 484 -10.09 23.59 -9.95
CA ASP A 484 -9.20 24.68 -10.36
C ASP A 484 -9.59 25.34 -11.67
N VAL A 485 -10.26 24.58 -12.55
CA VAL A 485 -10.55 24.95 -13.93
C VAL A 485 -12.04 25.23 -14.06
N ALA A 486 -12.37 26.47 -14.38
CA ALA A 486 -13.74 26.86 -14.66
C ALA A 486 -14.26 26.16 -15.92
N ALA A 487 -15.53 25.76 -15.89
CA ALA A 487 -16.25 25.40 -17.10
C ALA A 487 -16.13 26.54 -18.15
N PRO A 488 -15.93 26.23 -19.45
CA PRO A 488 -15.75 27.25 -20.46
C PRO A 488 -16.97 28.17 -20.57
N ALA A 489 -16.75 29.48 -20.58
CA ALA A 489 -17.78 30.45 -20.91
C ALA A 489 -17.81 30.65 -22.44
N SER A 490 -18.99 30.52 -23.05
CA SER A 490 -19.17 30.65 -24.49
C SER A 490 -20.02 31.87 -24.84
N CYS A 491 -19.50 32.73 -25.71
CA CYS A 491 -20.25 33.86 -26.26
C CYS A 491 -20.27 33.79 -27.79
N THR A 492 -21.46 33.91 -28.38
CA THR A 492 -21.64 34.03 -29.83
C THR A 492 -21.93 35.48 -30.18
N THR A 493 -21.15 36.07 -31.09
CA THR A 493 -21.26 37.49 -31.47
C THR A 493 -21.49 37.67 -32.96
N LEU A 494 -22.22 38.74 -33.29
CA LEU A 494 -22.41 39.24 -34.65
C LEU A 494 -21.88 40.68 -34.73
N GLY A 495 -20.55 40.79 -34.81
CA GLY A 495 -19.85 42.07 -34.72
C GLY A 495 -20.05 42.73 -33.35
N PHE A 496 -20.18 44.05 -33.34
CA PHE A 496 -20.46 44.83 -32.13
C PHE A 496 -21.97 45.00 -31.84
N ILE A 497 -22.84 44.44 -32.69
CA ILE A 497 -24.29 44.71 -32.69
C ILE A 497 -25.00 43.77 -31.70
N LEU A 498 -24.58 42.51 -31.64
CA LEU A 498 -25.24 41.48 -30.85
C LEU A 498 -24.23 40.48 -30.30
N ALA A 499 -24.45 40.06 -29.06
CA ALA A 499 -23.69 39.02 -28.38
C ALA A 499 -24.60 38.30 -27.39
N ILE A 500 -24.54 36.97 -27.41
CA ILE A 500 -25.29 36.11 -26.49
C ILE A 500 -24.27 35.22 -25.81
N CYS A 501 -24.24 35.24 -24.48
CA CYS A 501 -23.36 34.42 -23.66
C CYS A 501 -24.18 33.44 -22.85
N GLY A 502 -23.69 32.21 -22.72
CA GLY A 502 -24.31 31.19 -21.90
C GLY A 502 -23.30 30.12 -21.49
N PRO A 503 -23.66 29.27 -20.51
CA PRO A 503 -22.92 28.04 -20.28
C PRO A 503 -22.91 27.23 -21.59
N THR A 504 -21.78 26.58 -21.91
CA THR A 504 -21.73 25.64 -23.05
C THR A 504 -22.91 24.68 -22.96
N PRO A 505 -23.73 24.49 -24.01
CA PRO A 505 -24.69 23.39 -24.04
C PRO A 505 -23.88 22.11 -23.82
N GLY A 506 -24.16 21.41 -22.72
CA GLY A 506 -23.51 20.13 -22.42
C GLY A 506 -23.77 19.18 -23.59
N GLY A 507 -22.69 18.61 -24.13
CA GLY A 507 -22.81 17.43 -24.98
C GLY A 507 -23.47 16.32 -24.17
N VAL A 508 -24.51 15.72 -24.74
CA VAL A 508 -25.08 14.44 -24.30
C VAL A 508 -24.06 13.34 -24.57
#